data_AF-A0A8J4YHW9-F1
#
_entry.id   AF-A0A8J4YHW9-F1
#
_cell.length_a   1.000
_cell.length_b   1.000
_cell.length_c   1.000
_cell.angle_alpha   90.00
_cell.angle_beta   90.00
_cell.angle_gamma   90.00
#
_symmetry.space_group_name_H-M   'P 1'
#
loop_
_entity.id
_entity.type
_entity.pdbx_description
1 polymer ?
#
loop_
_entity_poly.entity_id
_entity_poly.type
_entity_poly.pdbx_seq_one_letter_code
_entity_poly.pdbx_strand_id
1 'polypeptide(L)'
;MNRGINDTKDLPTAYLSAIYDEVAGKEIKMKTTSTKLGKQAVVNEKKRRSTFNMEMETVSVTAKNLMEAASQTSTPFVFATQVEHVCPMFRKTWPSFMAAFSETLQKTEDNVEASLCLEGIHCAIRITCIFDMSIERDAFVQCLARFTLLNATTPISELKAKNVECIKTLITVAHTDGRLHDLHC
;
A
#
# COMPACT_ATOMS: atom_id res chain seq x y z
N MET A 1 3.20 16.01 -37.21
CA MET A 1 2.13 15.81 -36.21
C MET A 1 2.60 16.01 -34.76
N ASN A 2 3.87 15.77 -34.41
CA ASN A 2 4.38 15.91 -33.03
C ASN A 2 5.31 17.12 -32.79
N ARG A 3 5.18 18.22 -33.54
CA ARG A 3 5.99 19.42 -33.33
C ARG A 3 5.50 20.23 -32.13
N GLY A 4 6.41 20.77 -31.33
CA GLY A 4 6.15 21.69 -30.22
C GLY A 4 5.56 21.06 -28.95
N ILE A 5 5.46 19.72 -28.86
CA ILE A 5 4.79 19.04 -27.75
C ILE A 5 5.65 18.87 -26.49
N ASN A 6 6.92 19.28 -26.52
CA ASN A 6 7.86 19.22 -25.40
C ASN A 6 8.12 20.63 -24.86
N ASP A 7 7.17 21.20 -24.12
CA ASP A 7 7.24 22.58 -23.58
C ASP A 7 7.73 23.60 -24.63
N THR A 8 7.00 23.68 -25.75
CA THR A 8 7.28 24.52 -26.93
C THR A 8 8.49 24.12 -27.79
N LYS A 9 9.19 23.03 -27.43
CA LYS A 9 10.28 22.45 -28.23
C LYS A 9 9.82 21.18 -28.96
N ASP A 10 10.59 20.81 -29.98
CA ASP A 10 10.40 19.56 -30.72
C ASP A 10 11.09 18.39 -29.99
N LEU A 11 10.45 17.22 -30.00
CA LEU A 11 11.06 15.98 -29.54
C LEU A 11 12.10 15.49 -30.56
N PRO A 12 13.20 14.85 -30.12
CA PRO A 12 14.19 14.27 -31.01
C PRO A 12 13.58 13.23 -31.96
N THR A 13 13.94 13.30 -33.24
CA THR A 13 13.41 12.39 -34.27
C THR A 13 13.72 10.92 -33.98
N ALA A 14 14.91 10.62 -33.46
CA ALA A 14 15.31 9.26 -33.10
C ALA A 14 14.41 8.65 -32.00
N TYR A 15 13.99 9.47 -31.04
CA TYR A 15 13.09 9.05 -29.97
C TYR A 15 11.69 8.72 -30.51
N LEU A 16 11.14 9.58 -31.38
CA LEU A 16 9.85 9.34 -32.01
C LEU A 16 9.87 8.14 -32.98
N SER A 17 10.99 7.93 -33.69
CA SER A 17 11.17 6.76 -34.55
C SER A 17 11.19 5.47 -33.73
N ALA A 18 11.91 5.45 -32.60
CA ALA A 18 11.96 4.27 -31.73
C ALA A 18 10.58 3.90 -31.16
N ILE A 19 9.79 4.89 -30.73
CA ILE A 19 8.42 4.66 -30.28
C ILE A 19 7.54 4.12 -31.41
N TYR A 20 7.68 4.69 -32.62
CA TYR A 20 6.92 4.23 -33.78
C TYR A 20 7.24 2.78 -34.12
N ASP A 21 8.52 2.43 -34.21
CA ASP A 21 8.98 1.08 -34.53
C ASP A 21 8.53 0.08 -33.45
N GLU A 22 8.54 0.48 -32.17
CA GLU A 22 8.05 -0.34 -31.07
C GLU A 22 6.53 -0.59 -31.14
N VAL A 23 5.72 0.45 -31.38
CA VAL A 23 4.26 0.31 -31.47
C VAL A 23 3.86 -0.46 -32.74
N ALA A 24 4.59 -0.26 -33.84
CA ALA A 24 4.39 -1.03 -35.07
C ALA A 24 4.75 -2.53 -34.88
N GLY A 25 5.81 -2.82 -34.11
CA GLY A 25 6.21 -4.20 -33.80
C GLY A 25 5.37 -4.88 -32.71
N LYS A 26 4.77 -4.12 -31.79
CA LYS A 26 3.97 -4.59 -30.65
C LYS A 26 2.60 -3.91 -30.64
N GLU A 27 1.78 -4.22 -31.63
CA GLU A 27 0.45 -3.63 -31.76
C GLU A 27 -0.38 -3.83 -30.47
N ILE A 28 -0.91 -2.73 -29.93
CA ILE A 28 -1.77 -2.77 -28.75
C ILE A 28 -3.16 -3.28 -29.17
N LYS A 29 -3.39 -4.57 -28.95
CA LYS A 29 -4.71 -5.18 -29.13
C LYS A 29 -5.59 -4.88 -27.92
N MET A 30 -6.43 -3.84 -28.03
CA MET A 30 -7.51 -3.65 -27.09
C MET A 30 -8.61 -4.70 -27.35
N LYS A 31 -9.01 -5.45 -26.32
CA LYS A 31 -10.26 -6.20 -26.39
C LYS A 31 -11.38 -5.19 -26.50
N THR A 32 -12.03 -5.12 -27.66
CA THR A 32 -13.19 -4.26 -27.88
C THR A 32 -14.28 -4.71 -26.91
N THR A 33 -14.44 -4.01 -25.78
CA THR A 33 -15.69 -4.02 -25.05
C THR A 33 -16.67 -3.36 -25.99
N SER A 34 -17.35 -4.17 -26.80
CA SER A 34 -18.51 -3.70 -27.55
C SER A 34 -19.59 -3.42 -26.51
N THR A 35 -19.46 -2.26 -25.86
CA THR A 35 -20.54 -1.57 -25.21
C THR A 35 -21.51 -1.19 -26.34
N LYS A 36 -22.30 -2.16 -26.80
CA LYS A 36 -23.59 -1.85 -27.37
C LYS A 36 -24.37 -1.25 -26.22
N LEU A 37 -24.25 0.08 -26.06
CA LEU A 37 -25.25 0.93 -25.43
C LEU A 37 -26.51 0.87 -26.30
N GLY A 38 -27.11 -0.33 -26.38
CA GLY A 38 -28.50 -0.48 -26.68
C GLY A 38 -29.24 0.12 -25.51
N LYS A 39 -29.98 1.19 -25.77
CA LYS A 39 -30.98 1.77 -24.86
C LYS A 39 -31.97 0.67 -24.47
N GLN A 40 -31.65 -0.10 -23.44
CA GLN A 40 -32.61 -0.86 -22.67
C GLN A 40 -32.27 -0.58 -21.22
N ALA A 41 -33.04 0.34 -20.63
CA ALA A 41 -33.09 0.49 -19.19
C ALA A 41 -33.40 -0.90 -18.60
N VAL A 42 -32.42 -1.51 -17.94
CA VAL A 42 -32.60 -2.80 -17.29
C VAL A 42 -33.41 -2.53 -16.02
N VAL A 43 -34.73 -2.77 -16.09
CA VAL A 43 -35.76 -2.54 -15.07
C VAL A 43 -35.60 -3.42 -13.80
N ASN A 44 -34.43 -4.04 -13.57
CA ASN A 44 -34.26 -4.97 -12.45
C ASN A 44 -32.95 -4.72 -11.67
N GLU A 45 -33.08 -4.10 -10.50
CA GLU A 45 -32.01 -3.74 -9.58
C GLU A 45 -31.20 -4.96 -9.11
N LYS A 46 -31.88 -6.11 -8.94
CA LYS A 46 -31.25 -7.39 -8.61
C LYS A 46 -30.34 -7.91 -9.73
N LYS A 47 -30.71 -7.65 -11.00
CA LYS A 47 -29.90 -8.02 -12.17
C LYS A 47 -28.68 -7.11 -12.29
N ARG A 48 -28.80 -5.79 -12.04
CA ARG A 48 -27.64 -4.87 -11.97
C ARG A 48 -26.64 -5.33 -10.92
N ARG A 49 -27.09 -5.70 -9.72
CA ARG A 49 -26.21 -6.17 -8.63
C ARG A 49 -25.53 -7.50 -8.95
N SER A 50 -26.24 -8.44 -9.57
CA SER A 50 -25.64 -9.70 -10.03
C SER A 50 -24.61 -9.51 -11.15
N THR A 51 -24.87 -8.59 -12.08
CA THR A 51 -23.94 -8.31 -13.19
C THR A 51 -22.69 -7.61 -12.66
N PHE A 52 -22.86 -6.63 -11.76
CA PHE A 52 -21.76 -5.95 -11.07
C PHE A 52 -20.92 -6.91 -10.22
N ASN A 53 -21.53 -7.84 -9.48
CA ASN A 53 -20.78 -8.83 -8.69
C ASN A 53 -19.95 -9.76 -9.58
N MET A 54 -20.48 -10.17 -10.74
CA MET A 54 -19.76 -11.01 -11.70
C MET A 54 -18.64 -10.24 -12.39
N GLU A 55 -18.86 -8.97 -12.73
CA GLU A 55 -17.83 -8.05 -13.23
C GLU A 55 -16.73 -7.83 -12.18
N MET A 56 -17.08 -7.63 -10.92
CA MET A 56 -16.14 -7.47 -9.83
C MET A 56 -15.28 -8.73 -9.60
N GLU A 57 -15.88 -9.92 -9.73
CA GLU A 57 -15.15 -11.19 -9.67
C GLU A 57 -14.15 -11.32 -10.83
N THR A 58 -14.56 -11.00 -12.05
CA THR A 58 -13.64 -11.02 -13.21
C THR A 58 -12.52 -9.99 -13.11
N VAL A 59 -12.78 -8.80 -12.55
CA VAL A 59 -11.75 -7.80 -12.25
C VAL A 59 -10.78 -8.30 -11.18
N SER A 60 -11.28 -8.93 -10.12
CA SER A 60 -10.48 -9.52 -9.04
C SER A 60 -9.54 -10.60 -9.58
N VAL A 61 -10.05 -11.53 -10.40
CA VAL A 61 -9.24 -12.58 -11.04
C VAL A 61 -8.21 -11.99 -12.00
N THR A 62 -8.61 -10.99 -12.79
CA THR A 62 -7.68 -10.33 -13.72
C THR A 62 -6.56 -9.60 -12.97
N ALA A 63 -6.87 -8.92 -11.87
CA ALA A 63 -5.89 -8.25 -11.03
C ALA A 63 -4.91 -9.25 -10.39
N LYS A 64 -5.41 -10.39 -9.88
CA LYS A 64 -4.56 -11.47 -9.35
C LYS A 64 -3.60 -12.00 -10.42
N ASN A 65 -4.10 -12.31 -11.61
CA ASN A 65 -3.28 -12.85 -12.70
C ASN A 65 -2.21 -11.84 -13.17
N LEU A 66 -2.55 -10.55 -13.23
CA LEU A 66 -1.58 -9.50 -13.56
C LEU A 66 -0.50 -9.36 -12.48
N MET A 67 -0.88 -9.44 -11.21
CA MET A 67 0.05 -9.37 -10.07
C MET A 67 0.98 -10.58 -10.04
N GLU A 68 0.47 -11.78 -10.33
CA GLU A 68 1.26 -13.01 -10.44
C GLU A 68 2.20 -12.98 -11.65
N ALA A 69 1.75 -12.48 -12.80
CA ALA A 69 2.60 -12.31 -13.98
C ALA A 69 3.71 -11.26 -13.76
N ALA A 70 3.40 -10.15 -13.07
CA ALA A 70 4.39 -9.14 -12.68
C ALA A 70 5.37 -9.66 -11.61
N SER A 71 4.98 -10.65 -10.81
CA SER A 71 5.88 -11.33 -9.88
C SER A 71 6.94 -12.19 -10.58
N GLN A 72 6.72 -12.59 -11.83
CA GLN A 72 7.64 -13.44 -12.60
C GLN A 72 8.66 -12.64 -13.42
N THR A 73 8.57 -11.31 -13.47
CA THR A 73 9.61 -10.48 -14.07
C THR A 73 10.78 -10.31 -13.11
N SER A 74 11.80 -11.17 -13.26
CA SER A 74 13.06 -11.07 -12.53
C SER A 74 13.82 -9.82 -12.98
N THR A 75 13.64 -8.73 -12.24
CA THR A 75 14.56 -7.58 -12.31
C THR A 75 15.81 -7.92 -11.50
N PRO A 76 17.01 -7.54 -11.96
CA PRO A 76 18.22 -7.78 -11.19
C PRO A 76 18.10 -7.10 -9.83
N PHE A 77 18.27 -7.86 -8.75
CA PHE A 77 18.24 -7.32 -7.39
C PHE A 77 19.46 -6.41 -7.18
N VAL A 78 19.21 -5.17 -6.76
CA VAL A 78 20.27 -4.18 -6.49
C VAL A 78 20.33 -3.92 -4.99
N PHE A 79 21.53 -4.04 -4.41
CA PHE A 79 21.78 -3.68 -3.03
C PHE A 79 21.97 -2.16 -2.91
N ALA A 80 21.09 -1.50 -2.17
CA ALA A 80 21.29 -0.11 -1.75
C ALA A 80 22.19 -0.09 -0.50
N THR A 81 23.34 0.59 -0.58
CA THR A 81 24.29 0.71 0.55
C THR A 81 24.20 2.05 1.28
N GLN A 82 23.56 3.05 0.67
CA GLN A 82 23.46 4.40 1.21
C GLN A 82 22.13 4.62 1.96
N VAL A 83 22.21 5.32 3.10
CA VAL A 83 21.06 5.64 3.97
C VAL A 83 19.99 6.48 3.26
N GLU A 84 20.40 7.26 2.25
CA GLU A 84 19.52 8.11 1.43
C GLU A 84 18.37 7.34 0.75
N HIS A 85 18.56 6.05 0.49
CA HIS A 85 17.53 5.20 -0.13
C HIS A 85 16.48 4.70 0.86
N VAL A 86 16.74 4.74 2.17
CA VAL A 86 15.86 4.15 3.18
C VAL A 86 14.50 4.85 3.19
N CYS A 87 14.48 6.19 3.21
CA CYS A 87 13.25 6.97 3.18
C CYS A 87 12.37 6.66 1.95
N PRO A 88 12.85 6.78 0.70
CA PRO A 88 12.03 6.49 -0.48
C PRO A 88 11.61 5.01 -0.57
N MET A 89 12.44 4.06 -0.12
CA MET A 89 12.05 2.65 -0.05
C MET A 89 10.92 2.44 0.96
N PHE A 90 11.07 2.97 2.18
CA PHE A 90 10.08 2.82 3.23
C PHE A 90 8.76 3.51 2.87
N ARG A 91 8.79 4.69 2.23
CA ARG A 91 7.58 5.36 1.70
C ARG A 91 6.74 4.49 0.78
N LYS A 92 7.35 3.52 0.09
CA LYS A 92 6.63 2.60 -0.81
C LYS A 92 6.14 1.34 -0.10
N THR A 93 6.86 0.85 0.90
CA THR A 93 6.63 -0.47 1.50
C THR A 93 5.91 -0.42 2.84
N TRP A 94 5.86 0.73 3.51
CA TRP A 94 5.23 0.85 4.83
C TRP A 94 3.76 0.37 4.89
N PRO A 95 2.89 0.54 3.87
CA PRO A 95 1.51 0.05 3.96
C PRO A 95 1.47 -1.47 4.01
N SER A 96 2.39 -2.15 3.30
CA SER A 96 2.51 -3.60 3.31
C SER A 96 2.97 -4.11 4.68
N PHE A 97 3.95 -3.44 5.30
CA PHE A 97 4.38 -3.78 6.66
C PHE A 97 3.26 -3.57 7.67
N MET A 98 2.56 -2.44 7.60
CA MET A 98 1.43 -2.14 8.49
C MET A 98 0.31 -3.17 8.34
N ALA A 99 -0.06 -3.52 7.11
CA ALA A 99 -1.08 -4.52 6.85
C ALA A 99 -0.68 -5.89 7.44
N ALA A 100 0.56 -6.33 7.18
CA ALA A 100 1.07 -7.60 7.69
C ALA A 100 1.09 -7.66 9.22
N PHE A 101 1.60 -6.61 9.89
CA PHE A 101 1.66 -6.57 11.35
C PHE A 101 0.28 -6.46 11.98
N SER A 102 -0.59 -5.58 11.46
CA SER A 102 -1.93 -5.38 12.03
C SER A 102 -2.83 -6.61 11.86
N GLU A 103 -2.79 -7.26 10.70
CA GLU A 103 -3.55 -8.48 10.44
C GLU A 103 -3.08 -9.63 11.33
N THR A 104 -1.77 -9.83 11.41
CA THR A 104 -1.17 -10.87 12.27
C THR A 104 -1.51 -10.60 13.73
N LEU A 105 -1.30 -9.38 14.23
CA LEU A 105 -1.59 -9.01 15.61
C LEU A 105 -3.08 -9.15 15.98
N GLN A 106 -3.97 -8.92 15.01
CA GLN A 106 -5.40 -9.13 15.22
C GLN A 106 -5.75 -10.61 15.41
N LYS A 107 -5.19 -11.49 14.57
CA LYS A 107 -5.54 -12.92 14.49
C LYS A 107 -4.76 -13.81 15.46
N THR A 108 -3.50 -13.47 15.75
CA THR A 108 -2.62 -14.33 16.54
C THR A 108 -3.03 -14.37 18.01
N GLU A 109 -2.88 -15.56 18.61
CA GLU A 109 -2.90 -15.80 20.06
C GLU A 109 -1.52 -16.20 20.59
N ASP A 110 -0.53 -16.36 19.71
CA ASP A 110 0.86 -16.63 20.09
C ASP A 110 1.55 -15.34 20.55
N ASN A 111 2.15 -15.39 21.73
CA ASN A 111 2.91 -14.28 22.29
C ASN A 111 4.16 -13.96 21.47
N VAL A 112 4.78 -14.95 20.82
CA VAL A 112 6.00 -14.74 20.02
C VAL A 112 5.67 -13.95 18.75
N GLU A 113 4.63 -14.36 18.01
CA GLU A 113 4.17 -13.64 16.83
C GLU A 113 3.69 -12.22 17.17
N ALA A 114 2.95 -12.07 18.27
CA ALA A 114 2.51 -10.77 18.75
C ALA A 114 3.70 -9.86 19.09
N SER A 115 4.72 -10.39 19.80
CA SER A 115 5.94 -9.65 20.14
C SER A 115 6.69 -9.22 18.88
N LEU A 116 6.83 -10.09 17.88
CA LEU A 116 7.52 -9.77 16.63
C LEU A 116 6.80 -8.68 15.83
N CYS A 117 5.46 -8.71 15.81
CA CYS A 117 4.66 -7.66 15.18
C CYS A 117 4.83 -6.32 15.91
N LEU A 118 4.84 -6.33 17.24
CA LEU A 118 5.04 -5.11 18.04
C LEU A 118 6.44 -4.53 17.87
N GLU A 119 7.47 -5.37 17.80
CA GLU A 119 8.84 -4.95 17.49
C GLU A 119 8.93 -4.36 16.07
N GLY A 120 8.27 -4.99 15.09
CA GLY A 120 8.17 -4.47 13.73
C GLY A 120 7.50 -3.09 13.67
N ILE A 121 6.38 -2.91 14.39
CA ILE A 121 5.68 -1.62 14.50
C ILE A 121 6.57 -0.58 15.20
N HIS A 122 7.27 -0.94 16.27
CA HIS A 122 8.19 -0.05 16.98
C HIS A 122 9.34 0.42 16.06
N CYS A 123 9.97 -0.50 15.35
CA CYS A 123 11.01 -0.18 14.36
C CYS A 123 10.48 0.70 13.22
N ALA A 124 9.27 0.44 12.72
CA ALA A 124 8.62 1.28 11.71
C ALA A 124 8.41 2.72 12.21
N ILE A 125 7.92 2.89 13.44
CA ILE A 125 7.76 4.22 14.05
C ILE A 125 9.11 4.92 14.17
N ARG A 126 10.14 4.22 14.67
CA ARG A 126 11.51 4.74 14.77
C ARG A 126 12.01 5.27 13.42
N ILE A 127 11.87 4.50 12.34
CA ILE A 127 12.25 4.91 10.98
C ILE A 127 11.50 6.18 10.59
N THR A 128 10.17 6.23 10.81
CA THR A 128 9.38 7.42 10.45
C THR A 128 9.75 8.67 11.24
N CYS A 129 10.18 8.51 12.50
CA CYS A 129 10.67 9.63 13.30
C CYS A 129 12.05 10.12 12.83
N ILE A 130 12.95 9.22 12.44
CA ILE A 130 14.29 9.59 11.94
C ILE A 130 14.21 10.39 10.62
N PHE A 131 13.26 10.06 9.74
CA PHE A 131 13.13 10.68 8.43
C PHE A 131 12.01 11.73 8.33
N ASP A 132 11.47 12.20 9.47
CA ASP A 132 10.39 13.19 9.55
C ASP A 132 9.16 12.85 8.67
N MET A 133 8.74 11.59 8.72
CA MET A 133 7.62 11.03 7.96
C MET A 133 6.33 11.05 8.78
N SER A 134 5.73 12.23 8.96
CA SER A 134 4.58 12.42 9.87
C SER A 134 3.35 11.58 9.53
N ILE A 135 2.99 11.47 8.24
CA ILE A 135 1.81 10.72 7.78
C ILE A 135 1.95 9.24 8.16
N GLU A 136 3.10 8.67 7.82
CA GLU A 136 3.41 7.26 8.06
C GLU A 136 3.51 6.99 9.57
N ARG A 137 4.17 7.87 10.31
CA ARG A 137 4.29 7.80 11.78
C ARG A 137 2.91 7.78 12.43
N ASP A 138 2.08 8.75 12.11
CA ASP A 138 0.75 8.90 12.73
C ASP A 138 -0.13 7.68 12.41
N ALA A 139 -0.01 7.11 11.22
CA ALA A 139 -0.69 5.87 10.85
C ALA A 139 -0.25 4.66 11.71
N PHE A 140 1.06 4.48 11.95
CA PHE A 140 1.55 3.40 12.82
C PHE A 140 1.15 3.60 14.28
N VAL A 141 1.22 4.84 14.78
CA VAL A 141 0.80 5.17 16.15
C VAL A 141 -0.70 4.94 16.33
N GLN A 142 -1.53 5.36 15.37
CA GLN A 142 -2.98 5.10 15.39
C GLN A 142 -3.29 3.60 15.33
N CYS A 143 -2.57 2.87 14.49
CA CYS A 143 -2.68 1.40 14.40
C CYS A 143 -2.40 0.75 15.76
N LEU A 144 -1.27 1.10 16.40
CA LEU A 144 -0.89 0.58 17.71
C LEU A 144 -1.90 0.97 18.81
N ALA A 145 -2.33 2.23 18.83
CA ALA A 145 -3.31 2.74 19.80
C ALA A 145 -4.62 1.95 19.74
N ARG A 146 -5.09 1.59 18.54
CA ARG A 146 -6.30 0.78 18.36
C ARG A 146 -6.20 -0.61 19.00
N PHE A 147 -5.02 -1.22 19.01
CA PHE A 147 -4.80 -2.52 19.65
C PHE A 147 -4.68 -2.45 21.18
N THR A 148 -4.59 -1.27 21.79
CA THR A 148 -4.61 -1.13 23.26
C THR A 148 -6.01 -1.33 23.85
N LEU A 149 -7.06 -1.18 23.04
CA LEU A 149 -8.48 -1.21 23.44
C LEU A 149 -8.87 -0.18 24.53
N LEU A 150 -8.01 0.79 24.85
CA LEU A 150 -8.28 1.81 25.87
C LEU A 150 -9.39 2.79 25.46
N ASN A 151 -9.57 3.03 24.16
CA ASN A 151 -10.59 3.92 23.61
C ASN A 151 -11.85 3.16 23.14
N ALA A 152 -11.99 1.87 23.48
CA ALA A 152 -13.13 1.07 23.05
C ALA A 152 -14.39 1.48 23.83
N THR A 153 -15.34 2.11 23.15
CA THR A 153 -16.69 2.43 23.67
C THR A 153 -17.62 1.20 23.74
N THR A 154 -17.16 0.06 23.26
CA THR A 154 -17.85 -1.23 23.33
C THR A 154 -17.65 -1.91 24.69
N PRO A 155 -18.64 -2.68 25.19
CA PRO A 155 -18.59 -3.28 26.51
C PRO A 155 -17.38 -4.21 26.61
N ILE A 156 -16.49 -3.88 27.55
CA ILE A 156 -15.33 -4.63 28.07
C ILE A 156 -15.08 -5.92 27.29
N SER A 157 -14.43 -5.78 26.12
CA SER A 157 -13.68 -6.90 25.57
C SER A 157 -12.59 -7.22 26.59
N GLU A 158 -12.58 -8.44 27.10
CA GLU A 158 -11.60 -8.90 28.07
C GLU A 158 -10.18 -8.62 27.54
N LEU A 159 -9.43 -7.76 28.25
CA LEU A 159 -8.09 -7.37 27.84
C LEU A 159 -7.20 -8.62 27.84
N LYS A 160 -6.64 -8.95 26.68
CA LYS A 160 -5.67 -10.05 26.53
C LYS A 160 -4.25 -9.53 26.83
N ALA A 161 -3.34 -10.45 27.14
CA ALA A 161 -1.93 -10.13 27.38
C ALA A 161 -1.30 -9.27 26.26
N LYS A 162 -1.63 -9.57 25.00
CA LYS A 162 -1.17 -8.77 23.85
C LYS A 162 -1.59 -7.31 23.89
N ASN A 163 -2.75 -6.98 24.45
CA ASN A 163 -3.20 -5.59 24.59
C ASN A 163 -2.35 -4.83 25.60
N VAL A 164 -1.92 -5.49 26.68
CA VAL A 164 -0.98 -4.92 27.67
C VAL A 164 0.38 -4.67 27.03
N GLU A 165 0.88 -5.61 26.21
CA GLU A 165 2.12 -5.41 25.47
C GLU A 165 2.02 -4.25 24.47
N CYS A 166 0.88 -4.06 23.80
CA CYS A 166 0.65 -2.88 22.95
C CYS A 166 0.79 -1.57 23.74
N ILE A 167 0.26 -1.52 24.97
CA ILE A 167 0.35 -0.33 25.84
C ILE A 167 1.81 -0.08 26.23
N LYS A 168 2.55 -1.13 26.62
CA LYS A 168 3.98 -1.01 26.95
C LYS A 168 4.77 -0.47 25.75
N THR A 169 4.55 -1.03 24.56
CA THR A 169 5.21 -0.58 23.33
C THR A 169 4.88 0.89 23.03
N LEU A 170 3.63 1.31 23.21
CA LEU A 170 3.22 2.71 23.01
C LEU A 170 3.93 3.67 23.97
N ILE A 171 4.06 3.29 25.25
CA ILE A 171 4.80 4.08 26.25
C ILE A 171 6.29 4.14 25.89
N THR A 172 6.88 3.02 25.47
CA THR A 172 8.28 2.98 25.02
C THR A 172 8.52 3.93 23.87
N VAL A 173 7.70 3.87 22.81
CA VAL A 173 7.74 4.80 21.67
C VAL A 173 7.66 6.25 22.12
N ALA A 174 6.70 6.57 23.00
CA ALA A 174 6.53 7.94 23.49
C ALA A 174 7.78 8.43 24.24
N HIS A 175 8.46 7.56 24.99
CA HIS A 175 9.67 7.91 25.72
C HIS A 175 10.91 8.05 24.82
N THR A 176 11.09 7.15 23.85
CA THR A 176 12.28 7.09 22.98
C THR A 176 12.21 8.06 21.82
N ASP A 177 11.03 8.18 21.20
CA ASP A 177 10.84 8.87 19.93
C ASP A 177 10.01 10.15 20.05
N GLY A 178 9.26 10.33 21.13
CA GLY A 178 8.57 11.61 21.42
C GLY A 178 9.56 12.79 21.44
N ARG A 179 10.76 12.58 21.97
CA ARG A 179 11.83 13.59 21.97
C ARG A 179 12.37 13.93 20.58
N LEU A 180 12.29 13.02 19.61
CA LEU A 180 12.72 13.31 18.24
C LEU A 180 11.77 14.30 17.56
N HIS A 181 10.48 14.25 17.88
CA HIS A 181 9.50 15.16 17.29
C HIS A 181 9.63 16.60 17.81
N ASP A 182 9.91 16.77 19.09
CA ASP A 182 9.99 18.10 19.73
C ASP A 182 11.24 18.91 19.33
N LEU A 183 12.28 18.26 18.79
CA LEU A 183 13.53 18.95 18.40
C LEU A 183 13.42 19.75 17.09
N HIS A 184 12.39 19.47 16.27
CA HIS A 184 12.20 20.09 14.94
C HIS A 184 10.92 20.95 14.85
N CYS A 185 10.28 21.28 15.98
CA CYS A 185 9.16 22.23 16.05
C CYS A 185 9.57 23.56 16.67
#